data_AF-A0AB40BGM5-F1
#
_entry.id   AF-A0AB40BGM5-F1
#
_cell.length_a   1.000
_cell.length_b   1.000
_cell.length_c   1.000
_cell.angle_alpha   90.00
_cell.angle_beta   90.00
_cell.angle_gamma   90.00
#
_symmetry.space_group_name_H-M   'P 1'
#
loop_
_entity.id
_entity.type
_entity.pdbx_description
1 polymer ?
#
loop_
_entity_poly.entity_id
_entity_poly.type
_entity_poly.pdbx_seq_one_letter_code
_entity_poly.pdbx_strand_id
1 'polypeptide(L)'
;MASPHVAGVMALIKKKHPTWSQAAIQSAIITTADDVDLAGNRFIDMKNWKPSNIFARGAGHINPPKAMDPGLVYDRNFNDYIGYMCGLKYNPTLMQRITGRKVNCTTVKNIKPSQLNYPSIMVTLSSKSSNETITRTATNVGKANSVYTPKIIHPANASLILSTNRL
;
A
#
# COMPACT_ATOMS: atom_id res chain seq x y z
N MET A 1 -7.46 1.67 -20.73
CA MET A 1 -8.68 2.39 -20.28
C MET A 1 -8.82 2.57 -18.77
N ALA A 2 -8.35 1.65 -17.91
CA ALA A 2 -8.47 1.81 -16.44
C ALA A 2 -7.56 2.91 -15.85
N SER A 3 -6.31 3.02 -16.31
CA SER A 3 -5.35 4.03 -15.81
C SER A 3 -5.87 5.48 -15.82
N PRO A 4 -6.47 6.02 -16.90
CA PRO A 4 -7.00 7.39 -16.89
C PRO A 4 -8.18 7.58 -15.91
N HIS A 5 -8.98 6.54 -15.64
CA HIS A 5 -10.02 6.62 -14.61
C HIS A 5 -9.40 6.81 -13.22
N VAL A 6 -8.37 6.03 -12.89
CA VAL A 6 -7.65 6.16 -11.62
C VAL A 6 -6.99 7.55 -11.53
N ALA A 7 -6.38 8.03 -12.61
CA ALA A 7 -5.78 9.37 -12.65
C ALA A 7 -6.81 10.49 -12.40
N GLY A 8 -8.01 10.38 -12.98
CA GLY A 8 -9.12 11.31 -12.72
C GLY A 8 -9.55 11.31 -11.26
N VAL A 9 -9.68 10.12 -10.65
CA VAL A 9 -9.99 10.00 -9.21
C VAL A 9 -8.88 10.59 -8.34
N MET A 10 -7.62 10.32 -8.65
CA MET A 10 -6.48 10.92 -7.95
C MET A 10 -6.51 12.45 -8.01
N ALA A 11 -6.84 13.02 -9.17
CA ALA A 11 -6.97 14.48 -9.33
C ALA A 11 -8.10 15.06 -8.47
N LEU A 12 -9.25 14.38 -8.40
CA LEU A 12 -10.36 14.80 -7.54
C LEU A 12 -9.99 14.73 -6.05
N ILE A 13 -9.31 13.67 -5.61
CA ILE A 13 -8.84 13.55 -4.23
C ILE A 13 -7.81 14.64 -3.94
N LYS A 14 -6.86 14.91 -4.85
CA LYS A 14 -5.87 15.99 -4.68
C LYS A 14 -6.53 17.37 -4.61
N LYS A 15 -7.61 17.59 -5.34
CA LYS A 15 -8.39 18.84 -5.27
C LYS A 15 -9.08 18.98 -3.90
N LYS A 16 -9.65 17.90 -3.37
CA LYS A 16 -10.29 17.90 -2.04
C LYS A 16 -9.26 18.03 -0.90
N HIS A 17 -8.10 17.39 -1.06
CA HIS A 17 -7.02 17.35 -0.07
C HIS A 17 -5.71 17.90 -0.64
N PRO A 18 -5.57 19.23 -0.80
CA PRO A 18 -4.42 19.84 -1.46
C PRO A 18 -3.07 19.55 -0.80
N THR A 19 -3.07 19.30 0.52
CA THR A 19 -1.87 19.06 1.31
C THR A 19 -1.42 17.59 1.31
N TRP A 20 -2.27 16.66 0.87
CA TRP A 20 -1.91 15.25 0.86
C TRP A 20 -0.78 14.95 -0.10
N SER A 21 0.14 14.09 0.34
CA SER A 21 1.18 13.54 -0.52
C SER A 21 0.55 12.63 -1.60
N GLN A 22 1.31 12.34 -2.65
CA GLN A 22 0.89 11.35 -3.64
C GLN A 22 0.70 9.96 -3.02
N ALA A 23 1.51 9.61 -2.01
CA ALA A 23 1.41 8.33 -1.31
C ALA A 23 0.17 8.26 -0.42
N ALA A 24 -0.24 9.36 0.22
CA ALA A 24 -1.48 9.43 0.98
C ALA A 24 -2.71 9.23 0.07
N ILE A 25 -2.73 9.86 -1.11
CA ILE A 25 -3.79 9.66 -2.11
C ILE A 25 -3.82 8.22 -2.61
N GLN A 26 -2.65 7.66 -2.94
CA GLN A 26 -2.54 6.26 -3.33
C GLN A 26 -3.04 5.34 -2.21
N SER A 27 -2.68 5.62 -0.97
CA SER A 27 -3.15 4.87 0.19
C SER A 27 -4.66 4.90 0.30
N ALA A 28 -5.27 6.08 0.21
CA ALA A 28 -6.72 6.23 0.30
C ALA A 28 -7.43 5.36 -0.76
N ILE A 29 -6.97 5.41 -2.00
CA ILE A 29 -7.52 4.59 -3.10
C ILE A 29 -7.40 3.09 -2.81
N ILE A 30 -6.25 2.64 -2.30
CA ILE A 30 -5.98 1.22 -2.07
C ILE A 30 -6.78 0.70 -0.86
N THR A 31 -6.77 1.41 0.27
CA THR A 31 -7.38 0.93 1.52
C THR A 31 -8.91 0.99 1.51
N THR A 32 -9.49 1.81 0.63
CA THR A 32 -10.95 1.92 0.49
C THR A 32 -11.49 1.24 -0.76
N ALA A 33 -10.66 0.52 -1.52
CA ALA A 33 -11.12 -0.28 -2.64
C ALA A 33 -12.08 -1.37 -2.16
N ASP A 34 -13.13 -1.64 -2.93
CA ASP A 34 -14.05 -2.74 -2.64
C ASP A 34 -13.45 -4.05 -3.14
N ASP A 35 -13.41 -5.06 -2.29
CA ASP A 35 -12.81 -6.37 -2.59
C ASP A 35 -13.82 -7.43 -3.05
N VAL A 36 -15.09 -7.04 -3.13
CA VAL A 36 -16.25 -7.82 -3.58
C VAL A 36 -17.10 -7.01 -4.56
N ASP A 37 -17.92 -7.70 -5.34
CA ASP A 37 -18.92 -7.08 -6.21
C ASP A 37 -20.15 -6.57 -5.44
N LEU A 38 -21.11 -6.00 -6.16
CA LEU A 38 -22.35 -5.47 -5.57
C LEU A 38 -23.23 -6.54 -4.89
N ALA A 39 -23.04 -7.81 -5.22
CA ALA A 39 -23.72 -8.94 -4.60
C ALA A 39 -22.92 -9.55 -3.42
N GLY A 40 -21.76 -8.98 -3.09
CA GLY A 40 -20.88 -9.47 -2.04
C GLY A 40 -20.01 -10.66 -2.44
N ASN A 41 -19.98 -11.03 -3.73
CA ASN A 41 -19.16 -12.11 -4.24
C ASN A 41 -17.76 -11.62 -4.60
N ARG A 42 -16.78 -12.53 -4.61
CA ARG A 42 -15.45 -12.23 -5.14
C ARG A 42 -15.56 -11.95 -6.64
N PHE A 43 -14.88 -10.92 -7.12
CA PHE A 43 -14.75 -10.64 -8.54
C PHE A 43 -14.28 -11.88 -9.32
N ILE A 44 -14.80 -12.07 -10.52
CA ILE A 44 -14.42 -13.18 -11.40
C ILE A 44 -13.35 -12.72 -12.38
N ASP A 45 -12.31 -13.53 -12.53
CA ASP A 45 -11.31 -13.37 -13.57
C ASP A 45 -11.85 -13.92 -14.90
N MET A 46 -12.05 -13.04 -15.87
CA MET A 46 -12.61 -13.38 -17.18
C MET A 46 -11.72 -14.35 -17.98
N LYS A 47 -10.45 -14.52 -17.62
CA LYS A 47 -9.55 -15.47 -18.29
C LYS A 47 -9.95 -16.92 -18.04
N ASN A 48 -10.43 -17.24 -16.84
CA ASN A 48 -10.66 -18.62 -16.40
C ASN A 48 -12.01 -18.82 -15.67
N TRP A 49 -12.81 -17.76 -15.55
CA TRP A 49 -14.10 -17.74 -14.86
C TRP A 49 -14.03 -18.20 -13.39
N LYS A 50 -12.88 -18.00 -12.74
CA LYS A 50 -12.66 -18.29 -11.31
C LYS A 50 -12.59 -17.00 -10.49
N PRO A 51 -12.77 -17.07 -9.16
CA PRO A 51 -12.53 -15.92 -8.30
C PRO A 51 -11.13 -15.32 -8.52
N SER A 52 -11.10 -14.01 -8.77
CA SER A 52 -9.90 -13.21 -9.02
C SER A 52 -9.03 -13.13 -7.78
N ASN A 53 -7.74 -13.43 -7.96
CA ASN A 53 -6.75 -13.35 -6.89
C ASN A 53 -6.18 -11.94 -6.75
N ILE A 54 -5.46 -11.70 -5.65
CA ILE A 54 -4.86 -10.39 -5.34
C ILE A 54 -3.83 -9.92 -6.38
N PHE A 55 -3.22 -10.83 -7.15
CA PHE A 55 -2.25 -10.46 -8.18
C PHE A 55 -2.91 -9.92 -9.44
N ALA A 56 -4.17 -10.28 -9.70
CA ALA A 56 -4.94 -9.77 -10.82
C ALA A 56 -5.56 -8.38 -10.52
N ARG A 57 -6.04 -8.17 -9.29
CA ARG A 57 -6.84 -6.97 -8.94
C ARG A 57 -6.23 -6.05 -7.88
N GLY A 58 -5.13 -6.43 -7.25
CA GLY A 58 -4.60 -5.72 -6.08
C GLY A 58 -5.62 -5.71 -4.94
N ALA A 59 -5.89 -4.53 -4.37
CA ALA A 59 -6.87 -4.37 -3.30
C ALA A 59 -8.32 -4.53 -3.77
N GLY A 60 -8.62 -4.25 -5.04
CA GLY A 60 -9.97 -4.40 -5.59
C GLY A 60 -10.40 -3.24 -6.48
N HIS A 61 -11.72 -3.06 -6.60
CA HIS A 61 -12.31 -2.03 -7.44
C HIS A 61 -12.29 -0.67 -6.73
N ILE A 62 -11.93 0.39 -7.45
CA ILE A 62 -11.84 1.73 -6.87
C ILE A 62 -13.22 2.21 -6.39
N ASN A 63 -13.28 2.76 -5.19
CA ASN A 63 -14.47 3.40 -4.62
C ASN A 63 -14.17 4.89 -4.35
N PRO A 64 -14.44 5.79 -5.32
CA PRO A 64 -14.08 7.20 -5.18
C PRO A 64 -14.74 7.88 -3.96
N PRO A 65 -16.04 7.68 -3.68
CA PRO A 65 -16.66 8.25 -2.47
C PRO A 65 -15.96 7.86 -1.18
N LYS A 66 -15.59 6.58 -0.98
CA LYS A 66 -14.86 6.16 0.23
C LYS A 66 -13.44 6.70 0.26
N ALA A 67 -12.76 6.75 -0.89
CA ALA A 67 -11.37 7.24 -0.99
C ALA A 67 -11.24 8.73 -0.66
N MET A 68 -12.34 9.50 -0.72
CA MET A 68 -12.37 10.89 -0.31
C MET A 68 -12.21 11.09 1.20
N ASP A 69 -12.55 10.10 2.03
CA ASP A 69 -12.51 10.18 3.50
C ASP A 69 -12.11 8.81 4.10
N PRO A 70 -10.85 8.36 3.91
CA PRO A 70 -10.41 6.98 4.20
C PRO A 70 -10.19 6.70 5.70
N GLY A 71 -10.24 7.73 6.56
CA GLY A 71 -9.91 7.65 7.99
C GLY A 71 -8.40 7.54 8.25
N LEU A 72 -7.75 6.49 7.75
CA LEU A 72 -6.31 6.25 7.90
C LEU A 72 -5.60 6.20 6.54
N VAL A 73 -4.39 6.74 6.49
CA VAL A 73 -3.49 6.61 5.32
C VAL A 73 -2.10 6.14 5.72
N TYR A 74 -1.49 5.34 4.86
CA TYR A 74 -0.10 4.91 4.93
C TYR A 74 0.76 5.87 4.11
N ASP A 75 1.08 7.02 4.71
CA ASP A 75 1.88 8.04 4.04
C ASP A 75 3.37 7.68 4.03
N ARG A 76 4.08 8.19 3.03
CA ARG A 76 5.52 8.05 2.86
C ARG A 76 6.05 9.15 1.95
N ASN A 77 7.30 9.51 2.16
CA ASN A 77 7.96 10.58 1.42
C ASN A 77 8.92 10.05 0.36
N PHE A 78 9.51 10.98 -0.40
CA PHE A 78 10.46 10.65 -1.45
C PHE A 78 11.73 9.93 -0.93
N ASN A 79 12.23 10.30 0.25
CA ASN A 79 13.41 9.67 0.83
C ASN A 79 13.15 8.22 1.27
N ASP A 80 11.91 7.87 1.61
CA ASP A 80 11.54 6.47 1.88
C ASP A 80 11.70 5.59 0.64
N TYR A 81 11.39 6.12 -0.56
CA TYR A 81 11.65 5.41 -1.81
C TYR A 81 13.14 5.25 -2.10
N ILE A 82 13.96 6.25 -1.77
CA ILE A 82 15.42 6.13 -1.88
C ILE A 82 15.94 5.06 -0.93
N GLY A 83 15.49 5.06 0.32
CA GLY A 83 15.82 4.04 1.31
C GLY A 83 15.41 2.64 0.87
N TYR A 84 14.25 2.52 0.23
CA TYR A 84 13.75 1.28 -0.37
C TYR A 84 14.60 0.79 -1.54
N MET A 85 14.98 1.69 -2.46
CA MET A 85 15.90 1.35 -3.56
C MET A 85 17.28 0.90 -3.04
N CYS A 86 17.78 1.55 -1.98
CA CYS A 86 19.00 1.12 -1.29
C CYS A 86 18.83 -0.28 -0.65
N GLY A 87 17.68 -0.58 -0.05
CA GLY A 87 17.39 -1.92 0.48
C GLY A 87 17.25 -3.01 -0.59
N LEU A 88 16.81 -2.63 -1.79
CA LEU A 88 16.84 -3.49 -2.98
C LEU A 88 18.23 -3.62 -3.62
N LYS A 89 19.25 -2.92 -3.10
CA LYS A 89 20.62 -2.90 -3.63
C LYS A 89 20.69 -2.43 -5.10
N TYR A 90 19.92 -1.41 -5.44
CA TYR A 90 19.96 -0.82 -6.77
C TYR A 90 21.35 -0.29 -7.12
N ASN A 91 21.72 -0.34 -8.40
CA ASN A 91 22.97 0.20 -8.89
C ASN A 91 23.02 1.74 -8.71
N PRO A 92 24.09 2.32 -8.15
CA PRO A 92 24.18 3.77 -7.90
C PRO A 92 24.00 4.64 -9.15
N THR A 93 24.51 4.20 -10.31
CA THR A 93 24.38 4.92 -11.59
C THR A 93 22.92 4.95 -12.06
N LEU A 94 22.21 3.83 -11.88
CA LEU A 94 20.78 3.76 -12.20
C LEU A 94 19.97 4.64 -11.23
N MET A 95 20.28 4.58 -9.93
CA MET A 95 19.64 5.44 -8.93
C MET A 95 19.85 6.92 -9.22
N GLN A 96 21.05 7.31 -9.67
CA GLN A 96 21.32 8.70 -10.05
C GLN A 96 20.47 9.13 -11.24
N ARG A 97 20.27 8.26 -12.24
CA ARG A 97 19.38 8.55 -13.38
C ARG A 97 17.92 8.70 -12.96
N ILE A 98 17.44 7.84 -12.05
CA ILE A 98 16.05 7.85 -11.57
C ILE A 98 15.79 9.07 -10.67
N THR A 99 16.69 9.35 -9.73
CA THR A 99 16.49 10.38 -8.70
C THR A 99 17.01 11.76 -9.13
N GLY A 100 17.77 11.85 -10.22
CA GLY A 100 18.43 13.06 -10.68
C GLY A 100 19.61 13.52 -9.82
N ARG A 101 19.98 12.79 -8.76
CA ARG A 101 21.08 13.15 -7.85
C ARG A 101 21.89 11.93 -7.43
N LYS A 102 23.16 12.14 -7.07
CA LYS A 102 23.97 11.07 -6.49
C LYS A 102 23.39 10.69 -5.13
N VAL A 103 23.17 9.40 -4.92
CA VAL A 103 22.69 8.85 -3.65
C VAL A 103 23.78 7.98 -3.05
N ASN A 104 24.07 8.21 -1.77
CA ASN A 104 24.92 7.32 -0.99
C ASN A 104 24.07 6.52 0.01
N CYS A 105 23.92 5.22 -0.25
CA CYS A 105 23.12 4.32 0.59
C CYS A 105 23.69 4.09 2.00
N THR A 106 24.92 4.51 2.30
CA THR A 106 25.46 4.48 3.67
C THR A 106 24.95 5.65 4.52
N THR A 107 24.51 6.73 3.89
CA THR A 107 24.04 7.96 4.55
C THR A 107 22.52 8.06 4.63
N VAL A 108 21.80 7.18 3.93
CA VAL A 108 20.34 7.15 3.88
C VAL A 108 19.84 5.96 4.69
N LYS A 109 18.71 6.12 5.38
CA LYS A 109 18.03 5.03 6.06
C LYS A 109 17.74 3.90 5.07
N ASN A 110 18.36 2.75 5.27
CA ASN A 110 18.11 1.56 4.47
C ASN A 110 16.77 0.94 4.87
N ILE A 111 15.86 0.80 3.91
CA ILE A 111 14.52 0.22 4.14
C ILE A 111 14.45 -1.11 3.41
N LYS A 112 14.30 -2.20 4.17
CA LYS A 112 14.05 -3.53 3.58
C LYS A 112 12.80 -3.50 2.70
N PRO A 113 12.72 -4.27 1.61
CA PRO A 113 11.60 -4.19 0.68
C PRO A 113 10.22 -4.39 1.32
N SER A 114 10.11 -5.27 2.31
CA SER A 114 8.88 -5.53 3.07
C SER A 114 8.46 -4.39 4.02
N GLN A 115 9.39 -3.50 4.38
CA GLN A 115 9.24 -2.45 5.40
C GLN A 115 8.87 -1.09 4.83
N LEU A 116 8.76 -0.93 3.51
CA LEU A 116 8.20 0.30 2.95
C LEU A 116 6.78 0.49 3.51
N ASN A 117 6.44 1.70 3.96
CA ASN A 117 5.12 2.02 4.49
C ASN A 117 4.06 2.03 3.37
N TYR A 118 3.74 0.84 2.87
CA TYR A 118 2.87 0.60 1.74
C TYR A 118 1.53 0.04 2.22
N PRO A 119 0.39 0.46 1.64
CA PRO A 119 -0.96 0.02 2.02
C PRO A 119 -1.29 -1.43 1.62
N SER A 120 -0.26 -2.24 1.36
CA SER A 120 -0.36 -3.68 1.16
C SER A 120 0.90 -4.36 1.69
N ILE A 121 0.77 -5.66 1.92
CA ILE A 121 1.82 -6.50 2.48
C ILE A 121 2.01 -7.69 1.54
N MET A 122 3.26 -7.92 1.15
CA MET A 122 3.68 -9.12 0.43
C MET A 122 4.93 -9.66 1.11
N VAL A 123 4.91 -10.95 1.43
CA VAL A 123 5.99 -11.67 2.09
C VAL A 123 6.24 -12.96 1.32
N THR A 124 7.51 -13.30 1.17
CA THR A 124 7.92 -14.60 0.63
C THR A 124 8.52 -15.43 1.74
N LEU A 125 7.75 -16.40 2.24
CA LEU A 125 8.24 -17.34 3.24
C LEU A 125 8.92 -18.53 2.55
N SER A 126 9.98 -19.04 3.15
CA SER A 126 10.71 -20.22 2.69
C SER A 126 11.15 -21.07 3.87
N SER A 127 11.66 -22.28 3.62
CA SER A 127 12.22 -23.13 4.68
C SER A 127 13.36 -22.46 5.47
N LYS A 128 14.07 -21.50 4.86
CA LYS A 128 15.15 -20.73 5.49
C LYS A 128 14.69 -19.42 6.16
N SER A 129 13.48 -18.96 5.87
CA SER A 129 12.91 -17.72 6.40
C SER A 129 11.41 -17.93 6.62
N SER A 130 11.10 -18.60 7.74
CA SER A 130 9.74 -19.03 8.08
C SER A 130 8.88 -17.94 8.70
N ASN A 131 9.47 -16.83 9.14
CA ASN A 131 8.77 -15.69 9.70
C ASN A 131 9.32 -14.35 9.19
N GLU A 132 8.47 -13.34 9.17
CA GLU A 132 8.87 -11.95 8.91
C GLU A 132 7.99 -11.00 9.73
N THR A 133 8.61 -10.05 10.43
CA THR A 133 7.89 -9.02 11.18
C THR A 133 7.83 -7.75 10.33
N ILE A 134 6.64 -7.19 10.16
CA ILE A 134 6.40 -6.02 9.32
C ILE A 134 5.85 -4.89 10.17
N THR A 135 6.46 -3.72 10.04
CA THR A 135 5.97 -2.49 10.66
C THR A 135 5.30 -1.60 9.62
N ARG A 136 4.20 -0.98 10.02
CA ARG A 136 3.50 0.05 9.27
C ARG A 136 3.17 1.22 10.18
N THR A 137 3.07 2.40 9.60
CA THR A 137 2.66 3.61 10.29
C THR A 137 1.41 4.14 9.59
N ALA A 138 0.30 4.15 10.31
CA ALA A 138 -0.96 4.72 9.83
C ALA A 138 -1.10 6.14 10.39
N THR A 139 -1.46 7.09 9.52
CA THR A 139 -1.74 8.48 9.90
C THR A 139 -3.25 8.71 9.87
N ASN A 140 -3.81 9.24 10.96
CA ASN A 140 -5.21 9.63 11.01
C ASN A 140 -5.43 10.92 10.21
N VAL A 141 -6.27 10.82 9.18
CA VAL A 141 -6.75 11.92 8.33
C VAL A 141 -8.26 12.11 8.41
N GLY A 142 -8.91 11.34 9.28
CA GLY A 142 -10.33 11.44 9.59
C GLY A 142 -10.59 12.27 10.84
N LYS A 143 -11.60 11.86 11.61
CA LYS A 143 -11.99 12.55 12.85
C LYS A 143 -10.90 12.40 13.92
N ALA A 144 -10.61 13.49 14.62
CA ALA A 144 -9.74 13.46 15.80
C ALA A 144 -10.30 12.50 16.86
N ASN A 145 -9.41 11.93 17.68
CA ASN A 145 -9.75 11.02 18.78
C ASN A 145 -10.57 9.79 18.36
N SER A 146 -10.32 9.26 17.17
CA SER A 146 -10.90 8.00 16.69
C SER A 146 -10.10 6.81 17.20
N VAL A 147 -10.80 5.69 17.43
CA VAL A 147 -10.19 4.42 17.83
C VAL A 147 -10.43 3.40 16.72
N TYR A 148 -9.39 2.67 16.32
CA TYR A 148 -9.49 1.64 15.29
C TYR A 148 -9.13 0.26 15.85
N THR A 149 -9.99 -0.72 15.58
CA THR A 149 -9.78 -2.13 15.93
C THR A 149 -9.49 -2.94 14.66
N PRO A 150 -8.38 -3.69 14.59
CA PRO A 150 -8.04 -4.46 13.41
C PRO A 150 -8.95 -5.70 13.28
N LYS A 151 -9.33 -6.02 12.04
CA LYS A 151 -9.95 -7.30 11.69
C LYS A 151 -8.97 -8.08 10.82
N ILE A 152 -8.59 -9.28 11.27
CA ILE A 152 -7.64 -10.15 10.56
C ILE A 152 -8.41 -11.21 9.78
N ILE A 153 -8.02 -11.41 8.52
CA ILE A 153 -8.41 -12.57 7.72
C ILE A 153 -7.14 -13.36 7.46
N HIS A 154 -7.05 -14.56 8.02
CA HIS A 154 -5.83 -15.38 7.91
C HIS A 154 -5.68 -15.93 6.49
N PRO A 155 -4.47 -15.86 5.90
CA PRO A 155 -4.17 -16.56 4.66
C PRO A 155 -4.14 -18.08 4.90
N ALA A 156 -4.52 -18.87 3.89
CA ALA A 156 -4.68 -20.33 4.04
C ALA A 156 -3.40 -21.06 4.51
N ASN A 157 -2.22 -20.54 4.17
CA ASN A 157 -0.93 -21.22 4.38
C ASN A 157 0.05 -20.43 5.28
N ALA A 158 -0.43 -19.44 6.05
CA ALA A 158 0.42 -18.69 6.96
C ALA A 158 -0.36 -18.18 8.18
N SER A 159 0.34 -18.03 9.31
CA SER A 159 -0.20 -17.37 10.50
C SER A 159 0.17 -15.88 10.48
N LEU A 160 -0.76 -15.05 10.96
CA LEU A 160 -0.56 -13.61 11.11
C LEU A 160 -0.83 -13.25 12.56
N ILE A 161 0.12 -12.57 13.18
CA ILE A 161 0.03 -12.12 14.58
C ILE A 161 0.22 -10.60 14.58
N LEU A 162 -0.75 -9.89 15.14
CA LEU A 162 -0.64 -8.45 15.37
C LEU A 162 -0.06 -8.19 16.75
N SER A 163 0.90 -7.26 16.82
CA SER A 163 1.44 -6.77 18.09
C SER A 163 0.60 -5.64 18.70
N THR A 164 -0.19 -4.94 17.89
CA THR A 164 -1.02 -3.80 18.30
C THR A 164 -2.47 -4.07 17.91
N ASN A 165 -3.35 -4.13 18.92
CA ASN A 165 -4.76 -4.50 18.73
C ASN A 165 -5.71 -3.28 18.75
N ARG A 166 -5.17 -2.07 18.92
CA ARG A 166 -5.93 -0.83 18.99
C ARG A 166 -5.04 0.35 18.59
N LEU A 167 -5.53 1.20 17.69
CA LEU A 167 -4.92 2.49 17.30
C LEU A 167 -5.80 3.65 17.73
#